data_AF-A0A969EKQ3-F1
#
_entry.id   AF-A0A969EKQ3-F1
#
_cell.length_a   1.000
_cell.length_b   1.000
_cell.length_c   1.000
_cell.angle_alpha   90.00
_cell.angle_beta   90.00
_cell.angle_gamma   90.00
#
_symmetry.space_group_name_H-M   'P 1'
#
loop_
_entity.id
_entity.type
_entity.pdbx_description
1 polymer ?
#
loop_
_entity_poly.entity_id
_entity_poly.type
_entity_poly.pdbx_seq_one_letter_code
_entity_poly.pdbx_strand_id
1 'polypeptide(L)'
;MKVTVLQENLAQGINIVSRAVSPRSTLPVLANVLAATDDGRLRLSATNLELGITCWIGAKIEREGSTTIPARTFSDLVSTLPKDRVEMDLTEQNQSLHVKCGTSNTDIKCIDAQEFPPMPALDATRWNPDECLRLKGNDPAGCFFRLYGRSQTCSHGCFGRGGR
;
A
#
# COMPACT_ATOMS: atom_id res chain seq x y z
N MET A 1 3.60 -9.23 13.08
CA MET A 1 2.88 -7.96 12.80
C MET A 1 1.49 -8.01 13.43
N LYS A 2 1.06 -6.94 14.11
CA LYS A 2 -0.32 -6.73 14.57
C LYS A 2 -0.66 -5.25 14.48
N VAL A 3 -1.64 -4.90 13.64
CA VAL A 3 -2.00 -3.50 13.35
C VAL A 3 -3.51 -3.31 13.25
N THR A 4 -3.98 -2.12 13.60
CA THR A 4 -5.37 -1.71 13.40
C THR A 4 -5.43 -0.49 12.50
N VAL A 5 -6.25 -0.53 11.46
CA VAL A 5 -6.39 0.54 10.47
C VAL A 5 -7.86 0.78 10.15
N LEU A 6 -8.22 1.97 9.69
CA LEU A 6 -9.56 2.23 9.18
C LEU A 6 -9.74 1.57 7.80
N GLN A 7 -10.89 0.94 7.57
CA GLN A 7 -11.20 0.26 6.31
C GLN A 7 -11.04 1.20 5.10
N GLU A 8 -11.48 2.47 5.23
CA GLU A 8 -11.39 3.46 4.15
C GLU A 8 -9.93 3.74 3.75
N ASN A 9 -9.04 3.95 4.73
CA ASN A 9 -7.62 4.23 4.49
C ASN A 9 -6.94 3.01 3.86
N LEU A 10 -7.29 1.82 4.35
CA LEU A 10 -6.77 0.57 3.82
C LEU A 10 -7.22 0.35 2.37
N ALA A 11 -8.50 0.57 2.06
CA ALA A 11 -9.06 0.45 0.72
C ALA A 11 -8.40 1.42 -0.26
N GLN A 12 -8.20 2.68 0.13
CA GLN A 12 -7.50 3.69 -0.67
C GLN A 12 -6.05 3.26 -0.94
N GLY A 13 -5.31 2.87 0.10
CA GLY A 13 -3.92 2.44 -0.01
C GLY A 13 -3.76 1.22 -0.94
N ILE A 14 -4.61 0.21 -0.79
CA ILE A 14 -4.60 -0.99 -1.64
C ILE A 14 -4.90 -0.63 -3.09
N ASN A 15 -5.90 0.20 -3.35
CA ASN A 15 -6.27 0.59 -4.72
C ASN A 15 -5.11 1.30 -5.44
N ILE A 16 -4.32 2.09 -4.71
CA ILE A 16 -3.16 2.80 -5.24
C ILE A 16 -2.01 1.86 -5.56
N VAL A 17 -1.61 1.00 -4.62
CA VAL A 17 -0.50 0.05 -4.85
C VAL A 17 -0.87 -1.06 -5.83
N SER A 18 -2.15 -1.42 -5.93
CA SER A 18 -2.63 -2.45 -6.87
C SER A 18 -2.33 -2.12 -8.33
N ARG A 19 -2.11 -0.83 -8.66
CA ARG A 19 -1.72 -0.40 -10.02
C ARG A 19 -0.32 -0.84 -10.43
N ALA A 20 0.56 -1.11 -9.47
CA ALA A 20 1.92 -1.62 -9.71
C ALA A 20 2.00 -3.15 -9.68
N VAL A 21 0.90 -3.85 -9.36
CA VAL A 21 0.86 -5.31 -9.28
C VAL A 21 0.77 -5.88 -10.69
N SER A 22 1.57 -6.92 -10.98
CA SER A 22 1.52 -7.64 -12.25
C SER A 22 1.03 -9.07 -12.06
N PRO A 23 -0.30 -9.33 -12.18
CA PRO A 23 -0.88 -10.65 -11.92
C PRO A 23 -0.53 -11.71 -12.97
N ARG A 24 0.08 -11.33 -14.10
CA ARG A 24 0.56 -12.24 -15.15
C ARG A 24 2.08 -12.46 -15.13
N SER A 25 2.76 -11.98 -14.09
CA SER A 25 4.21 -12.15 -13.99
C SER A 25 4.60 -13.60 -13.74
N THR A 26 5.80 -13.98 -14.17
CA THR A 26 6.40 -15.30 -13.90
C THR A 26 6.76 -15.50 -12.42
N LEU A 27 6.86 -14.41 -11.65
CA LEU A 27 7.16 -14.43 -10.22
C LEU A 27 5.86 -14.21 -9.41
N PRO A 28 5.34 -15.24 -8.73
CA PRO A 28 4.08 -15.14 -7.97
C PRO A 28 4.08 -14.06 -6.89
N VAL A 29 5.24 -13.77 -6.29
CA VAL A 29 5.40 -12.71 -5.27
C VAL A 29 5.11 -11.31 -5.81
N LEU A 30 5.25 -11.07 -7.12
CA LEU A 30 4.90 -9.79 -7.77
C LEU A 30 3.39 -9.58 -7.94
N ALA A 31 2.59 -10.62 -7.72
CA ALA A 31 1.13 -10.51 -7.62
C ALA A 31 0.68 -10.10 -6.20
N ASN A 32 1.62 -10.00 -5.25
CA ASN A 32 1.36 -9.65 -3.87
C ASN A 32 1.69 -8.18 -3.59
N VAL A 33 1.06 -7.64 -2.56
CA VAL A 33 1.40 -6.36 -1.94
C VAL A 33 2.24 -6.65 -0.70
N LEU A 34 3.39 -6.01 -0.59
CA LEU A 34 4.19 -5.97 0.63
C LEU A 34 3.52 -5.04 1.64
N ALA A 35 3.15 -5.58 2.79
CA ALA A 35 2.72 -4.84 3.97
C ALA A 35 3.85 -4.86 5.00
N ALA A 36 4.29 -3.69 5.46
CA ALA A 36 5.32 -3.56 6.49
C ALA A 36 4.97 -2.43 7.46
N THR A 37 5.33 -2.57 8.72
CA THR A 37 5.26 -1.47 9.69
C THR A 37 6.52 -0.62 9.60
N ASP A 38 6.36 0.71 9.57
CA ASP A 38 7.44 1.68 9.36
C ASP A 38 7.10 2.96 10.13
N ASP A 39 7.92 3.34 11.12
CA ASP A 39 7.80 4.57 11.93
C ASP A 39 6.36 4.86 12.43
N GLY A 40 5.69 3.86 12.99
CA GLY A 40 4.33 4.04 13.51
C GLY A 40 3.23 4.10 12.43
N ARG A 41 3.55 3.79 11.17
CA ARG A 41 2.62 3.72 10.03
C ARG A 41 2.65 2.35 9.38
N LEU A 42 1.60 2.02 8.65
CA LEU A 42 1.56 0.84 7.79
C LEU A 42 1.97 1.23 6.38
N ARG A 43 3.07 0.66 5.90
CA ARG A 43 3.60 0.83 4.56
C ARG A 43 3.08 -0.29 3.67
N LEU A 44 2.35 0.07 2.62
CA LEU A 44 1.92 -0.83 1.56
C LEU A 44 2.78 -0.57 0.33
N SER A 45 3.31 -1.61 -0.29
CA SER A 45 4.15 -1.48 -1.48
C SER A 45 3.87 -2.60 -2.48
N ALA A 46 3.85 -2.27 -3.78
CA ALA A 46 3.81 -3.26 -4.84
C ALA A 46 4.78 -2.88 -5.96
N THR A 47 5.31 -3.88 -6.67
CA THR A 47 6.21 -3.66 -7.81
C THR A 47 6.00 -4.72 -8.88
N ASN A 48 6.27 -4.36 -10.13
CA ASN A 48 6.38 -5.29 -11.26
C ASN A 48 7.79 -5.27 -11.88
N LEU A 49 8.81 -4.87 -11.11
CA LEU A 49 10.20 -4.64 -11.55
C LEU A 49 10.42 -3.43 -12.48
N GLU A 50 9.35 -2.84 -13.01
CA GLU A 50 9.39 -1.61 -13.83
C GLU A 50 8.68 -0.43 -13.14
N LEU A 51 7.77 -0.68 -12.21
CA LEU A 51 7.00 0.35 -11.53
C LEU A 51 6.86 -0.10 -10.09
N GLY A 52 7.38 0.71 -9.17
CA GLY A 52 7.20 0.53 -7.74
C GLY A 52 6.28 1.61 -7.20
N ILE A 53 5.22 1.21 -6.50
CA ILE A 53 4.35 2.16 -5.79
C ILE A 53 4.40 1.81 -4.31
N THR A 54 4.66 2.82 -3.49
CA THR A 54 4.65 2.72 -2.03
C THR A 54 3.70 3.77 -1.48
N CYS A 55 2.82 3.35 -0.57
CA CYS A 55 1.96 4.26 0.16
C CYS A 55 2.01 3.98 1.66
N TRP A 56 2.00 5.03 2.45
CA TRP A 56 1.95 4.96 3.91
C TRP A 56 0.55 5.34 4.37
N ILE A 57 -0.05 4.49 5.19
CA ILE A 57 -1.34 4.71 5.81
C ILE A 57 -1.19 4.76 7.33
N GLY A 58 -1.91 5.69 7.95
CA GLY A 58 -1.96 5.78 9.41
C GLY A 58 -2.62 4.54 9.99
N ALA A 59 -1.91 3.84 10.86
CA ALA A 59 -2.39 2.64 11.54
C ALA A 59 -1.91 2.64 12.99
N LYS A 60 -2.69 2.03 13.88
CA LYS A 60 -2.24 1.74 15.24
C LYS A 60 -1.41 0.46 15.19
N ILE A 61 -0.14 0.55 15.55
CA ILE A 61 0.77 -0.59 15.55
C ILE A 61 0.88 -1.14 16.96
N GLU A 62 0.49 -2.40 17.14
CA GLU A 62 0.65 -3.13 18.39
C GLU A 62 1.88 -4.05 18.35
N ARG A 63 2.19 -4.60 17.17
CA ARG A 63 3.38 -5.40 16.93
C ARG A 63 3.92 -5.12 15.54
N GLU A 64 5.20 -4.78 15.47
CA GLU A 64 5.88 -4.56 14.20
C GLU A 64 6.01 -5.87 13.40
N GLY A 65 6.30 -5.74 12.12
CA GLY A 65 6.62 -6.84 11.22
C GLY A 65 6.34 -6.51 9.76
N SER A 66 6.52 -7.51 8.91
CA SER A 66 6.35 -7.40 7.47
C SER A 66 5.87 -8.72 6.87
N THR A 67 5.04 -8.64 5.84
CA THR A 67 4.52 -9.81 5.11
C THR A 67 4.08 -9.40 3.71
N THR A 68 3.92 -10.35 2.80
CA THR A 68 3.29 -10.10 1.49
C THR A 68 1.90 -10.73 1.43
N ILE A 69 0.94 -9.99 0.89
CA ILE A 69 -0.47 -10.36 0.84
C ILE A 69 -0.92 -10.39 -0.62
N PRO A 70 -1.60 -11.43 -1.10
CA PRO A 70 -2.13 -11.47 -2.47
C PRO A 70 -3.04 -10.26 -2.77
N ALA A 71 -2.65 -9.42 -3.73
CA ALA A 71 -3.28 -8.13 -3.95
C ALA A 71 -4.77 -8.24 -4.27
N ARG A 72 -5.12 -9.19 -5.13
CA ARG A 72 -6.50 -9.42 -5.57
C ARG A 72 -7.39 -9.85 -4.40
N THR A 73 -6.99 -10.90 -3.69
CA THR A 73 -7.69 -11.40 -2.51
C THR A 73 -7.86 -10.32 -1.46
N PHE A 74 -6.82 -9.53 -1.23
CA PHE A 74 -6.85 -8.47 -0.22
C PHE A 74 -7.77 -7.32 -0.62
N SER A 75 -7.73 -6.90 -1.90
CA SER A 75 -8.64 -5.86 -2.43
C SER A 75 -10.10 -6.30 -2.41
N ASP A 76 -10.38 -7.54 -2.79
CA ASP A 76 -11.74 -8.11 -2.75
C ASP A 76 -12.22 -8.17 -1.29
N LEU A 77 -11.41 -8.69 -0.36
CA LEU A 77 -11.75 -8.73 1.06
C LEU A 77 -12.08 -7.33 1.58
N VAL A 78 -11.17 -6.37 1.45
CA VAL A 78 -11.35 -5.01 2.01
C VAL A 78 -12.57 -4.31 1.40
N SER A 79 -12.92 -4.59 0.14
CA SER A 79 -14.13 -4.04 -0.50
C SER A 79 -15.43 -4.58 0.09
N THR A 80 -15.41 -5.78 0.67
CA THR A 80 -16.58 -6.41 1.31
C THR A 80 -16.74 -6.05 2.79
N LEU A 81 -15.68 -5.54 3.42
CA LEU A 81 -15.71 -5.17 4.83
C LEU A 81 -16.56 -3.90 5.05
N PRO A 82 -17.26 -3.79 6.19
CA PRO A 82 -17.92 -2.55 6.58
C PRO A 82 -16.89 -1.44 6.81
N LYS A 83 -17.32 -0.18 6.70
CA LYS A 83 -16.49 1.01 6.93
C LYS A 83 -16.18 1.20 8.42
N ASP A 84 -15.41 0.29 8.99
CA ASP A 84 -15.04 0.28 10.41
C ASP A 84 -13.52 0.01 10.58
N ARG A 85 -13.08 -0.33 11.79
CA ARG A 85 -11.70 -0.68 12.10
C ARG A 85 -11.42 -2.11 11.67
N VAL A 86 -10.36 -2.26 10.87
CA VAL A 86 -9.80 -3.54 10.44
C VAL A 86 -8.59 -3.84 11.30
N GLU A 87 -8.68 -4.94 12.04
CA GLU A 87 -7.59 -5.53 12.78
C GLU A 87 -6.89 -6.57 11.90
N MET A 88 -5.56 -6.50 11.82
CA MET A 88 -4.73 -7.43 11.07
C MET A 88 -3.67 -8.02 11.99
N ASP A 89 -3.68 -9.35 12.14
CA ASP A 89 -2.75 -10.10 12.99
C ASP A 89 -2.04 -11.16 12.16
N LEU A 90 -0.71 -11.05 12.08
CA LEU A 90 0.13 -11.98 11.34
C LEU A 90 0.67 -13.07 12.27
N THR A 91 0.29 -14.31 11.98
CA THR A 91 0.84 -15.51 12.61
C THR A 91 2.06 -15.99 11.83
N GLU A 92 3.26 -15.70 12.34
CA GLU A 92 4.54 -16.02 11.68
C GLU A 92 4.76 -17.52 11.48
N GLN A 93 4.24 -18.37 12.38
CA GLN A 93 4.38 -19.83 12.31
C GLN A 93 3.78 -20.44 11.04
N ASN A 94 2.66 -19.89 10.57
CA ASN A 94 1.92 -20.40 9.41
C ASN A 94 1.90 -19.41 8.24
N GLN A 95 2.61 -18.27 8.35
CA GLN A 95 2.56 -17.17 7.39
C GLN A 95 1.11 -16.82 7.01
N SER A 96 0.24 -16.71 8.02
CA SER A 96 -1.20 -16.44 7.83
C SER A 96 -1.56 -15.12 8.46
N LEU A 97 -2.22 -14.25 7.69
CA LEU A 97 -2.74 -12.98 8.16
C LEU A 97 -4.23 -13.13 8.49
N HIS A 98 -4.54 -13.01 9.77
CA HIS A 98 -5.89 -12.96 10.30
C HIS A 98 -6.41 -11.53 10.17
N VAL A 99 -7.46 -11.33 9.39
CA VAL A 99 -8.10 -10.02 9.16
C VAL A 99 -9.49 -10.05 9.79
N LYS A 100 -9.71 -9.15 10.75
CA LYS A 100 -10.96 -9.04 11.51
C LYS A 100 -11.54 -7.65 11.40
N CYS A 101 -12.84 -7.55 11.12
CA CYS A 101 -13.57 -6.28 11.06
C CYS A 101 -15.01 -6.53 11.48
N GLY A 102 -15.39 -6.07 12.69
CA GLY A 102 -16.70 -6.35 13.27
C GLY A 102 -16.94 -7.86 13.42
N THR A 103 -17.95 -8.39 12.71
CA THR A 103 -18.31 -9.82 12.69
C THR A 103 -17.57 -10.62 11.62
N SER A 104 -16.89 -9.96 10.68
CA SER A 104 -16.11 -10.61 9.64
C SER A 104 -14.75 -11.02 10.18
N ASN A 105 -14.38 -12.28 9.96
CA ASN A 105 -13.04 -12.80 10.21
C ASN A 105 -12.60 -13.61 9.00
N THR A 106 -11.38 -13.37 8.51
CA THR A 106 -10.85 -14.03 7.31
C THR A 106 -9.37 -14.23 7.43
N ASP A 107 -8.92 -15.44 7.08
CA ASP A 107 -7.51 -15.82 7.12
C ASP A 107 -6.95 -15.82 5.70
N ILE A 108 -5.89 -15.04 5.48
CA ILE A 108 -5.20 -14.96 4.19
C ILE A 108 -3.82 -15.58 4.32
N LYS A 109 -3.54 -16.58 3.48
CA LYS A 109 -2.18 -17.10 3.33
C LYS A 109 -1.28 -16.05 2.70
N CYS A 110 -0.18 -15.78 3.36
CA CYS A 110 0.82 -14.81 2.99
C CYS A 110 2.12 -15.51 2.60
N ILE A 111 3.03 -14.73 2.02
CA ILE A 111 4.41 -15.16 1.77
C ILE A 111 5.33 -14.20 2.54
N ASP A 112 6.45 -14.72 3.02
CA ASP A 112 7.42 -13.94 3.78
C ASP A 112 7.86 -12.68 3.02
N ALA A 113 8.09 -11.59 3.75
CA ALA A 113 8.53 -10.33 3.17
C ALA A 113 9.90 -10.41 2.48
N GLN A 114 10.76 -11.36 2.86
CA GLN A 114 12.10 -11.55 2.27
C GLN A 114 12.06 -12.11 0.85
N GLU A 115 10.98 -12.78 0.47
CA GLU A 115 10.74 -13.24 -0.91
C GLU A 115 10.42 -12.07 -1.85
N PHE A 116 9.99 -10.93 -1.28
CA PHE A 116 9.65 -9.76 -2.07
C PHE A 116 10.92 -9.08 -2.58
N PRO A 117 11.03 -8.81 -3.89
CA PRO A 117 12.25 -8.24 -4.45
C PRO A 117 12.53 -6.86 -3.86
N PRO A 118 13.81 -6.50 -3.68
CA PRO A 118 14.17 -5.23 -3.09
C PRO A 118 13.61 -4.10 -3.96
N MET A 119 12.76 -3.27 -3.35
CA MET A 119 12.36 -2.04 -4.00
C MET A 119 13.53 -1.09 -4.04
N PRO A 120 13.71 -0.33 -5.14
CA PRO A 120 14.77 0.65 -5.21
C PRO A 120 14.57 1.67 -4.08
N ALA A 121 15.59 1.85 -3.24
CA ALA A 121 15.56 2.80 -2.13
C ALA A 121 15.28 4.21 -2.65
N LEU A 122 14.44 4.97 -1.93
CA LEU A 122 14.28 6.40 -2.16
C LEU A 122 15.58 7.06 -1.68
N ASP A 123 16.37 7.58 -2.60
CA ASP A 123 17.56 8.35 -2.27
C ASP A 123 17.09 9.66 -1.61
N ALA A 124 17.13 9.71 -0.27
CA ALA A 124 16.67 10.84 0.53
C ALA A 124 17.46 12.15 0.25
N THR A 125 18.54 12.07 -0.52
CA THR A 125 19.42 13.18 -0.90
C THR A 125 18.77 14.20 -1.85
N ARG A 126 17.57 13.93 -2.34
CA ARG A 126 16.81 14.84 -3.23
C ARG A 126 15.45 15.25 -2.65
N TRP A 127 15.29 15.09 -1.33
CA TRP A 127 14.10 15.51 -0.61
C TRP A 127 14.16 17.02 -0.32
N ASN A 128 13.55 17.81 -1.21
CA ASN A 128 13.27 19.23 -0.94
C ASN A 128 11.88 19.34 -0.28
N PRO A 129 11.78 19.71 1.01
CA PRO A 129 10.50 19.87 1.71
C PRO A 129 9.58 20.92 1.06
N ASP A 130 10.15 21.86 0.31
CA ASP A 130 9.45 22.93 -0.42
C ASP A 130 8.72 22.45 -1.69
N GLU A 131 9.13 21.35 -2.32
CA GLU A 131 8.46 20.81 -3.51
C GLU A 131 7.19 20.01 -3.14
N CYS A 132 7.18 19.41 -1.94
CA CYS A 132 6.03 18.69 -1.37
C CYS A 132 4.83 19.62 -1.07
N LEU A 133 5.07 20.90 -0.77
CA LEU A 133 4.02 21.88 -0.50
C LEU A 133 3.23 22.30 -1.75
N ARG A 134 3.77 22.08 -2.96
CA ARG A 134 3.07 22.37 -4.22
C ARG A 134 2.08 21.29 -4.64
N LEU A 135 2.19 20.08 -4.09
CA LEU A 135 1.25 18.98 -4.31
C LEU A 135 0.16 18.90 -3.23
N LYS A 136 0.12 19.84 -2.27
CA LYS A 136 -0.99 19.95 -1.29
C LYS A 136 -2.26 20.51 -1.93
N GLY A 137 -2.82 19.73 -2.84
CA GLY A 137 -4.25 19.72 -3.16
C GLY A 137 -4.90 18.54 -2.44
N ASN A 138 -5.06 18.64 -1.12
CA ASN A 138 -6.00 17.84 -0.32
C ASN A 138 -5.93 16.29 -0.40
N ASP A 139 -4.73 15.70 -0.47
CA ASP A 139 -4.57 14.24 -0.32
C ASP A 139 -4.08 13.88 1.11
N PRO A 140 -4.91 13.28 1.98
CA PRO A 140 -4.52 12.88 3.32
C PRO A 140 -3.67 11.60 3.35
N ALA A 141 -3.50 10.91 2.22
CA ALA A 141 -2.65 9.73 2.09
C ALA A 141 -1.40 10.10 1.31
N GLY A 142 -0.24 10.16 1.96
CA GLY A 142 1.04 10.44 1.30
C GLY A 142 1.48 9.30 0.37
N CYS A 143 0.77 9.08 -0.73
CA CYS A 143 1.09 8.07 -1.72
C CYS A 143 2.11 8.65 -2.72
N PHE A 144 3.30 8.05 -2.73
CA PHE A 144 4.37 8.40 -3.67
C PHE A 144 4.39 7.38 -4.82
N PHE A 145 4.38 7.89 -6.06
CA PHE A 145 4.52 7.08 -7.27
C PHE A 145 5.98 7.09 -7.74
N ARG A 146 6.61 5.92 -7.93
CA ARG A 146 7.92 5.79 -8.59
C ARG A 146 7.80 4.93 -9.85
N LEU A 147 7.62 5.57 -11.00
CA LEU A 147 7.84 4.95 -12.31
C LEU A 147 9.34 4.60 -12.44
N TYR A 148 9.74 3.36 -12.78
CA TYR A 148 11.10 3.17 -13.31
C TYR A 148 11.25 4.10 -14.51
N GLY A 149 12.36 4.82 -14.55
CA GLY A 149 12.91 5.32 -15.81
C GLY A 149 12.22 6.54 -16.43
N ARG A 150 11.07 7.04 -15.93
CA ARG A 150 10.55 8.36 -16.31
C ARG A 150 9.83 9.05 -15.16
N SER A 151 10.40 10.16 -14.72
CA SER A 151 9.69 11.22 -14.00
C SER A 151 8.54 11.74 -14.87
N GLN A 152 7.33 11.23 -14.64
CA GLN A 152 6.10 11.89 -15.08
C GLN A 152 5.37 12.37 -13.84
N THR A 153 5.47 13.68 -13.63
CA THR A 153 4.51 14.44 -12.84
C THR A 153 3.10 14.12 -13.34
N CYS A 154 2.19 13.74 -12.44
CA CYS A 154 0.76 13.65 -12.69
C CYS A 154 0.23 15.01 -13.15
N SER A 155 0.27 15.29 -14.45
CA SER A 155 -0.52 16.36 -15.06
C SER A 155 -1.97 15.87 -15.22
N HIS A 156 -2.72 15.89 -14.12
CA HIS A 156 -4.18 15.80 -14.17
C HIS A 156 -4.74 17.16 -14.62
N GLY A 157 -5.28 17.18 -15.84
CA GLY A 157 -6.45 17.94 -16.24
C GLY A 157 -6.51 19.43 -15.88
N CYS A 158 -6.01 20.29 -16.78
CA CYS A 158 -6.55 21.64 -16.93
C CYS A 158 -8.02 21.56 -17.38
N PHE A 159 -8.96 21.47 -16.45
CA PHE A 159 -10.34 21.88 -16.69
C PHE A 159 -10.41 23.40 -16.48
N GLY A 160 -9.97 24.15 -17.50
CA GLY A 160 -10.13 25.59 -17.56
C GLY A 160 -11.59 25.92 -17.81
N ARG A 161 -12.31 26.34 -16.75
CA ARG A 161 -13.46 27.23 -16.90
C ARG A 161 -12.93 28.61 -17.32
N GLY A 162 -13.11 28.99 -18.59
CA GLY A 162 -13.38 30.40 -18.90
C GLY A 162 -14.81 30.70 -18.44
N GLY A 163 -15.16 31.83 -17.83
CA GLY A 163 -14.50 33.13 -17.79
C GLY A 163 -15.47 34.16 -18.35
N ARG A 164 -16.24 34.80 -17.45
CA ARG A 164 -17.15 35.95 -17.62
C ARG A 164 -18.40 35.76 -18.48
#